data_AF-A0A9W7LFM4-F1
#
_entry.id   AF-A0A9W7LFM4-F1
#
_cell.length_a   1.000
_cell.length_b   1.000
_cell.length_c   1.000
_cell.angle_alpha   90.00
_cell.angle_beta   90.00
_cell.angle_gamma   90.00
#
_symmetry.space_group_name_H-M   'P 1'
#
loop_
_entity.id
_entity.type
_entity.pdbx_description
1 polymer ?
#
loop_
_entity_poly.entity_id
_entity_poly.type
_entity_poly.pdbx_seq_one_letter_code
_entity_poly.pdbx_strand_id
1 'polypeptide(L)'
;MSSSSNRILLSSHDLNHLLSSAPSVYSCLSNLRTQSLQSGVETLRVLLSAGEVRSLDSSISRMARDGALNEGFFHVLEANIDEALEEEGKLGGEVEGGGQVTTRSQVLTHINTRCKEELEKVVSQSSPSSAFLQRVLRSSSPSIRSNLIRDFLAPQTLGVSSLDDGGGNVLPPKLTSRETVSGIKELVVSIRSLANAASPEAVESLVEEVRGVAIDCRKVLEECYGRGEEVEIMEKGLMDVF
;
A
#
# COMPACT_ATOMS: atom_id res chain seq x y z
N MET A 1 47.92 -6.52 -12.76
CA MET A 1 46.62 -6.43 -12.06
C MET A 1 45.83 -5.31 -12.73
N SER A 2 45.01 -5.63 -13.74
CA SER A 2 44.21 -4.62 -14.44
C SER A 2 42.77 -4.70 -13.96
N SER A 3 42.33 -3.63 -13.31
CA SER A 3 40.96 -3.42 -12.87
C SER A 3 40.08 -3.16 -14.09
N SER A 4 39.17 -4.09 -14.40
CA SER A 4 38.19 -3.93 -15.47
C SER A 4 36.99 -3.16 -14.93
N SER A 5 36.96 -1.86 -15.19
CA SER A 5 35.80 -1.01 -14.92
C SER A 5 34.66 -1.41 -15.87
N ASN A 6 33.63 -2.08 -15.34
CA ASN A 6 32.34 -2.26 -16.00
C ASN A 6 31.65 -0.90 -16.18
N ARG A 7 31.98 -0.18 -17.25
CA ARG A 7 31.17 0.95 -17.73
C ARG A 7 30.05 0.40 -18.59
N ILE A 8 28.82 0.48 -18.08
CA ILE A 8 27.62 0.29 -18.89
C ILE A 8 27.58 1.48 -19.87
N LEU A 9 28.04 1.25 -21.10
CA LEU A 9 27.87 2.19 -22.20
C LEU A 9 26.45 2.01 -22.75
N LEU A 10 25.49 2.76 -22.21
CA LEU A 10 24.19 2.92 -22.85
C LEU A 10 24.44 3.53 -24.23
N SER A 11 23.89 2.90 -25.27
CA SER A 11 24.08 3.41 -26.63
C SER A 11 23.43 4.79 -26.76
N SER A 12 23.99 5.65 -27.62
CA SER A 12 23.45 7.00 -27.88
C SER A 12 21.98 6.96 -28.35
N HIS A 13 21.57 5.83 -28.95
CA HIS A 13 20.21 5.57 -29.39
C HIS A 13 19.26 5.34 -28.20
N ASP A 14 19.68 4.57 -27.18
CA ASP A 14 18.88 4.29 -25.98
C ASP A 14 18.71 5.55 -25.11
N LEU A 15 19.77 6.36 -25.01
CA LEU A 15 19.73 7.66 -24.33
C LEU A 15 18.75 8.63 -25.01
N ASN A 16 18.76 8.71 -26.35
CA ASN A 16 17.83 9.56 -27.09
C ASN A 16 16.38 9.07 -26.99
N HIS A 17 16.14 7.77 -26.92
CA HIS A 17 14.81 7.20 -26.73
C HIS A 17 14.28 7.43 -25.29
N LEU A 18 15.14 7.31 -24.28
CA LEU A 18 14.81 7.68 -22.89
C LEU A 18 14.53 9.17 -22.75
N LEU A 19 15.33 10.03 -23.40
CA LEU A 19 15.15 11.48 -23.36
C LEU A 19 13.91 11.94 -24.15
N SER A 20 13.52 11.24 -25.22
CA SER A 20 12.31 11.56 -25.99
C SER A 20 11.02 11.08 -25.32
N SER A 21 11.10 9.99 -24.53
CA SER A 21 9.96 9.45 -23.76
C SER A 21 9.84 10.04 -22.35
N ALA A 22 10.90 10.62 -21.77
CA ALA A 22 10.85 11.23 -20.45
C ALA A 22 9.78 12.34 -20.31
N PRO A 23 9.56 13.25 -21.28
CA PRO A 23 8.51 14.27 -21.17
C PRO A 23 7.10 13.70 -21.20
N SER A 24 6.85 12.63 -21.97
CA SER A 24 5.54 11.99 -22.04
C SER A 24 5.24 11.18 -20.79
N VAL A 25 6.24 10.47 -20.24
CA VAL A 25 6.14 9.78 -18.94
C VAL A 25 5.92 10.79 -17.82
N TYR A 26 6.67 11.88 -17.78
CA TYR A 26 6.48 12.96 -16.80
C TYR A 26 5.07 13.56 -16.89
N SER A 27 4.59 13.84 -18.09
CA SER A 27 3.24 14.39 -18.31
C SER A 27 2.17 13.39 -17.85
N CYS A 28 2.34 12.10 -18.13
CA CYS A 28 1.43 11.05 -17.69
C CYS A 28 1.39 10.92 -16.16
N LEU A 29 2.56 10.85 -15.52
CA LEU A 29 2.67 10.79 -14.05
C LEU A 29 2.11 12.05 -13.38
N SER A 30 2.37 13.22 -13.98
CA SER A 30 1.82 14.50 -13.52
C SER A 30 0.29 14.49 -13.61
N ASN A 31 -0.26 14.07 -14.75
CA ASN A 31 -1.72 13.96 -14.93
C ASN A 31 -2.36 12.98 -13.95
N LEU A 32 -1.74 11.82 -13.74
CA LEU A 32 -2.22 10.82 -12.78
C LEU A 32 -2.20 11.37 -11.34
N ARG A 33 -1.13 12.09 -10.98
CA ARG A 33 -1.05 12.79 -9.68
C ARG A 33 -2.12 13.86 -9.56
N THR A 34 -2.32 14.69 -10.58
CA THR A 34 -3.36 15.73 -10.58
C THR A 34 -4.75 15.11 -10.44
N GLN A 35 -5.04 14.04 -11.17
CA GLN A 35 -6.32 13.33 -11.08
C GLN A 35 -6.54 12.72 -9.68
N SER A 36 -5.50 12.13 -9.10
CA SER A 36 -5.51 11.61 -7.72
C SER A 36 -5.82 12.71 -6.71
N LEU A 37 -5.17 13.88 -6.82
CA LEU A 37 -5.43 15.03 -5.95
C LEU A 37 -6.85 15.59 -6.15
N GLN A 38 -7.34 15.69 -7.39
CA GLN A 38 -8.71 16.14 -7.68
C GLN A 38 -9.76 15.22 -7.06
N SER A 39 -9.57 13.91 -7.19
CA SER A 39 -10.41 12.91 -6.52
C SER A 39 -10.36 13.07 -4.99
N GLY A 40 -9.17 13.33 -4.45
CA GLY A 40 -8.98 13.64 -3.03
C GLY A 40 -9.73 14.88 -2.55
N VAL A 41 -9.70 15.97 -3.34
CA VAL A 41 -10.46 17.20 -3.05
C VAL A 41 -11.96 16.94 -3.02
N GLU A 42 -12.49 16.20 -3.99
CA GLU A 42 -13.92 15.89 -4.05
C GLU A 42 -14.34 15.00 -2.87
N THR A 43 -13.52 14.00 -2.54
CA THR A 43 -13.73 13.13 -1.36
C THR A 43 -13.77 13.94 -0.07
N LEU A 44 -12.83 14.87 0.13
CA LEU A 44 -12.80 15.75 1.30
C LEU A 44 -14.02 16.70 1.33
N ARG A 45 -14.44 17.24 0.19
CA ARG A 45 -15.64 18.09 0.09
C ARG A 45 -16.90 17.33 0.49
N VAL A 46 -17.04 16.08 0.06
CA VAL A 46 -18.17 15.22 0.46
C VAL A 46 -18.16 14.99 1.98
N LEU A 47 -17.01 14.70 2.57
CA LEU A 47 -16.89 14.52 4.02
C LEU A 47 -17.24 15.80 4.80
N LEU A 48 -16.74 16.95 4.36
CA LEU A 48 -17.00 18.23 5.02
C LEU A 48 -18.46 18.70 4.85
N SER A 49 -19.15 18.27 3.79
CA SER A 49 -20.56 18.59 3.57
C SER A 49 -21.55 17.67 4.30
N ALA A 50 -21.07 16.60 4.96
CA ALA A 50 -21.91 15.63 5.65
C ALA A 50 -22.72 16.23 6.82
N GLY A 51 -22.30 17.39 7.36
CA GLY A 51 -23.05 18.23 8.31
C GLY A 51 -23.22 17.68 9.73
N GLU A 52 -23.41 16.36 9.86
CA GLU A 52 -23.58 15.64 11.13
C GLU A 52 -22.49 14.57 11.31
N VAL A 53 -21.98 14.41 12.54
CA VAL A 53 -20.92 13.44 12.86
C VAL A 53 -21.31 12.00 12.50
N ARG A 54 -22.59 11.62 12.68
CA ARG A 54 -23.08 10.28 12.30
C ARG A 54 -23.07 10.06 10.79
N SER A 55 -23.46 11.07 10.02
CA SER A 55 -23.42 11.06 8.56
C SER A 55 -21.97 10.98 8.05
N LEU A 56 -21.08 11.75 8.69
CA LEU A 56 -19.64 11.72 8.44
C LEU A 56 -19.06 10.31 8.65
N ASP A 57 -19.27 9.70 9.82
CA ASP A 57 -18.77 8.35 10.13
C ASP A 57 -19.28 7.31 9.12
N SER A 58 -20.57 7.37 8.77
CA SER A 58 -21.15 6.45 7.79
C SER A 58 -20.57 6.64 6.38
N SER A 59 -20.29 7.88 5.99
CA SER A 59 -19.61 8.21 4.74
C SER A 59 -18.17 7.73 4.72
N ILE A 60 -17.43 7.90 5.83
CA ILE A 60 -16.05 7.40 5.98
C ILE A 60 -16.01 5.88 5.85
N SER A 61 -16.84 5.14 6.59
CA SER A 61 -16.88 3.67 6.51
C SER A 61 -17.29 3.16 5.13
N ARG A 62 -18.11 3.90 4.38
CA ARG A 62 -18.45 3.56 2.99
C ARG A 62 -17.26 3.84 2.06
N MET A 63 -16.70 5.04 2.12
CA MET A 63 -15.56 5.45 1.28
C MET A 63 -14.32 4.59 1.52
N ALA A 64 -14.10 4.11 2.75
CA ALA A 64 -13.05 3.17 3.09
C ALA A 64 -13.23 1.83 2.36
N ARG A 65 -14.46 1.30 2.31
CA ARG A 65 -14.78 0.06 1.60
C ARG A 65 -14.73 0.21 0.09
N ASP A 66 -15.14 1.37 -0.42
CA ASP A 66 -15.19 1.67 -1.85
C ASP A 66 -13.80 2.08 -2.42
N GLY A 67 -12.76 2.17 -1.57
CA GLY A 67 -11.40 2.54 -1.99
C GLY A 67 -11.20 4.02 -2.31
N ALA A 68 -12.17 4.88 -1.96
CA ALA A 68 -12.11 6.32 -2.21
C ALA A 68 -11.10 7.03 -1.28
N LEU A 69 -10.75 6.44 -0.13
CA LEU A 69 -9.72 6.94 0.79
C LEU A 69 -8.30 6.59 0.28
N ASN A 70 -7.90 7.20 -0.84
CA ASN A 70 -6.61 6.95 -1.50
C ASN A 70 -5.50 7.94 -1.07
N GLU A 71 -4.28 7.75 -1.58
CA GLU A 71 -3.13 8.61 -1.26
C GLU A 71 -3.39 10.10 -1.58
N GLY A 72 -4.07 10.39 -2.69
CA GLY A 72 -4.44 11.75 -3.09
C GLY A 72 -5.36 12.42 -2.06
N PHE A 73 -6.33 11.69 -1.53
CA PHE A 73 -7.19 12.16 -0.43
C PHE A 73 -6.38 12.50 0.82
N PHE A 74 -5.50 11.61 1.28
CA PHE A 74 -4.71 11.88 2.48
C PHE A 74 -3.75 13.04 2.30
N HIS A 75 -3.14 13.19 1.13
CA HIS A 75 -2.27 14.34 0.84
C HIS A 75 -3.04 15.67 0.91
N VAL A 76 -4.25 15.72 0.34
CA VAL A 76 -5.13 16.90 0.41
C VAL A 76 -5.57 17.17 1.83
N LEU A 77 -5.94 16.14 2.59
CA LEU A 77 -6.36 16.26 3.98
C LEU A 77 -5.23 16.78 4.87
N GLU A 78 -4.02 16.25 4.74
CA GLU A 78 -2.83 16.68 5.49
C GLU A 78 -2.49 18.15 5.18
N ALA A 79 -2.47 18.55 3.91
CA ALA A 79 -2.25 19.94 3.54
C ALA A 79 -3.29 20.91 4.15
N ASN A 80 -4.55 20.48 4.26
CA ASN A 80 -5.60 21.27 4.91
C ASN A 80 -5.46 21.32 6.44
N ILE A 81 -4.94 20.26 7.07
CA ILE A 81 -4.64 20.24 8.50
C ILE A 81 -3.51 21.22 8.80
N ASP A 82 -2.43 21.18 8.02
CA ASP A 82 -1.27 22.06 8.17
C ASP A 82 -1.69 23.53 7.99
N GLU A 83 -2.49 23.83 6.96
CA GLU A 83 -3.06 25.17 6.74
C GLU A 83 -3.91 25.63 7.94
N ALA A 84 -4.81 24.78 8.44
CA ALA A 84 -5.67 25.11 9.57
C ALA A 84 -4.86 25.35 10.87
N LEU A 85 -3.81 24.57 11.11
CA LEU A 85 -2.91 24.75 12.25
C LEU A 85 -2.08 26.03 12.13
N GLU A 86 -1.61 26.36 10.93
CA GLU A 86 -0.90 27.62 10.68
C GLU A 86 -1.81 28.85 10.87
N GLU A 87 -3.04 28.80 10.37
CA GLU A 87 -4.03 29.87 10.55
C GLU A 87 -4.36 30.10 12.03
N GLU A 88 -4.60 29.01 12.78
CA GLU A 88 -4.88 29.06 14.22
C GLU A 88 -3.66 29.53 15.04
N GLY A 89 -2.44 29.16 14.63
CA GLY A 89 -1.19 29.62 15.26
C GLY A 89 -0.86 31.09 14.99
N LYS A 90 -1.25 31.63 13.83
CA LYS A 90 -1.09 33.05 13.47
C LYS A 90 -2.12 33.96 14.13
N LEU A 91 -3.29 33.43 14.50
CA LEU A 91 -4.41 34.20 15.04
C LEU A 91 -4.34 34.48 16.55
N GLY A 92 -3.35 33.93 17.28
CA GLY A 92 -3.12 34.25 18.70
C GLY A 92 -4.36 33.98 19.56
N GLY A 93 -4.48 32.75 20.08
CA GLY A 93 -5.66 32.27 20.79
C GLY A 93 -6.21 33.20 21.88
N GLU A 94 -7.19 34.02 21.52
CA GLU A 94 -8.17 34.60 22.43
C GLU A 94 -9.56 34.31 21.86
N VAL A 95 -10.20 33.28 22.42
CA VAL A 95 -11.64 33.07 22.25
C VAL A 95 -12.31 33.51 23.55
N GLU A 96 -12.65 34.79 23.64
CA GLU A 96 -13.63 35.26 24.62
C GLU A 96 -15.01 34.71 24.23
N GLY A 97 -15.52 33.78 25.02
CA GLY A 97 -16.90 33.30 24.90
C GLY A 97 -17.01 31.81 25.15
N GLY A 98 -17.55 31.43 26.32
CA GLY A 98 -17.71 30.06 26.81
C GLY A 98 -18.69 29.17 26.03
N GLY A 99 -18.47 29.01 24.73
CA GLY A 99 -18.99 27.92 23.93
C GLY A 99 -17.81 27.17 23.32
N GLN A 100 -17.72 25.86 23.53
CA GLN A 100 -16.68 25.02 22.95
C GLN A 100 -16.90 24.93 21.42
N VAL A 101 -16.42 25.92 20.68
CA VAL A 101 -16.43 25.91 19.22
C VAL A 101 -15.34 24.94 18.77
N THR A 102 -15.74 23.81 18.19
CA THR A 102 -14.80 22.89 17.53
C THR A 102 -14.07 23.62 16.41
N THR A 103 -12.75 23.71 16.51
CA THR A 103 -11.93 24.41 15.52
C THR A 103 -11.81 23.61 14.22
N ARG A 104 -11.48 24.26 13.11
CA ARG A 104 -11.31 23.61 11.81
C ARG A 104 -10.22 22.53 11.90
N SER A 105 -9.12 22.82 12.61
CA SER A 105 -8.05 21.84 12.84
C SER A 105 -8.53 20.59 13.58
N GLN A 106 -9.40 20.74 14.58
CA GLN A 106 -9.96 19.62 15.34
C GLN A 106 -10.85 18.74 14.47
N VAL A 107 -11.69 19.34 13.62
CA VAL A 107 -12.57 18.58 12.69
C VAL A 107 -11.74 17.81 11.68
N LEU A 108 -10.75 18.44 11.05
CA LEU A 108 -9.90 17.77 10.05
C LEU A 108 -9.02 16.68 10.67
N THR A 109 -8.49 16.90 11.88
CA THR A 109 -7.73 15.88 12.63
C THR A 109 -8.62 14.69 12.98
N HIS A 110 -9.86 14.94 13.40
CA HIS A 110 -10.82 13.88 13.68
C HIS A 110 -11.13 13.05 12.41
N ILE A 111 -11.38 13.71 11.27
CA ILE A 111 -11.59 13.03 9.98
C ILE A 111 -10.37 12.17 9.65
N ASN A 112 -9.15 12.69 9.80
CA ASN A 112 -7.92 11.95 9.52
C ASN A 112 -7.81 10.67 10.36
N THR A 113 -8.00 10.78 11.68
CA THR A 113 -7.94 9.63 12.58
C THR A 113 -9.02 8.60 12.25
N ARG A 114 -10.28 9.04 12.05
CA ARG A 114 -11.39 8.12 11.72
C ARG A 114 -11.18 7.44 10.37
N CYS A 115 -10.70 8.14 9.35
CA CYS A 115 -10.37 7.56 8.06
C CYS A 115 -9.27 6.48 8.18
N LYS A 116 -8.22 6.73 8.98
CA LYS A 116 -7.15 5.76 9.22
C LYS A 116 -7.67 4.53 9.96
N GLU A 117 -8.47 4.71 11.02
CA GLU A 117 -9.10 3.60 11.74
C GLU A 117 -10.02 2.76 10.86
N GLU A 118 -10.85 3.38 10.02
CA GLU A 118 -11.76 2.65 9.13
C GLU A 118 -10.99 1.93 8.01
N LEU A 119 -9.91 2.50 7.50
CA LEU A 119 -8.98 1.80 6.60
C LEU A 119 -8.33 0.60 7.27
N GLU A 120 -7.86 0.76 8.50
CA GLU A 120 -7.31 -0.36 9.28
C GLU A 120 -8.36 -1.42 9.54
N LYS A 121 -9.62 -1.06 9.86
CA LYS A 121 -10.73 -2.02 9.99
C LYS A 121 -11.00 -2.75 8.69
N VAL A 122 -11.04 -2.06 7.55
CA VAL A 122 -11.22 -2.71 6.24
C VAL A 122 -10.06 -3.67 5.97
N VAL A 123 -8.82 -3.26 6.26
CA VAL A 123 -7.63 -4.11 6.11
C VAL A 123 -7.63 -5.28 7.11
N SER A 124 -8.12 -5.10 8.33
CA SER A 124 -8.24 -6.13 9.35
C SER A 124 -9.43 -7.07 9.14
N GLN A 125 -10.48 -6.61 8.44
CA GLN A 125 -11.61 -7.42 7.98
C GLN A 125 -11.33 -8.09 6.62
N SER A 126 -10.29 -7.65 5.92
CA SER A 126 -9.74 -8.35 4.75
C SER A 126 -9.09 -9.64 5.22
N SER A 127 -9.10 -10.68 4.39
CA SER A 127 -8.34 -11.91 4.68
C SER A 127 -6.88 -11.55 5.00
N PRO A 128 -6.20 -12.24 5.93
CA PRO A 128 -4.79 -12.01 6.24
C PRO A 128 -3.90 -11.96 4.99
N SER A 129 -4.25 -12.76 3.97
CA SER A 129 -3.62 -12.74 2.64
C SER A 129 -3.82 -11.43 1.89
N SER A 130 -5.03 -10.86 1.90
CA SER A 130 -5.31 -9.57 1.24
C SER A 130 -4.59 -8.41 1.94
N ALA A 131 -4.59 -8.38 3.27
CA ALA A 131 -3.86 -7.37 4.04
C ALA A 131 -2.34 -7.44 3.78
N PHE A 132 -1.80 -8.66 3.73
CA PHE A 132 -0.42 -8.93 3.33
C PHE A 132 -0.12 -8.38 1.93
N LEU A 133 -0.90 -8.78 0.91
CA LEU A 133 -0.67 -8.39 -0.47
C LEU A 133 -0.75 -6.88 -0.66
N GLN A 134 -1.72 -6.21 -0.03
CA GLN A 134 -1.82 -4.75 -0.10
C GLN A 134 -0.61 -4.05 0.53
N ARG A 135 0.01 -4.60 1.58
CA ARG A 135 1.23 -4.01 2.16
C ARG A 135 2.44 -4.24 1.27
N VAL A 136 2.56 -5.42 0.69
CA VAL A 136 3.67 -5.81 -0.19
C VAL A 136 3.63 -5.02 -1.50
N LEU A 137 2.45 -4.85 -2.11
CA LEU A 137 2.27 -4.10 -3.36
C LEU A 137 2.49 -2.59 -3.19
N ARG A 138 2.21 -2.05 -2.00
CA ARG A 138 2.52 -0.65 -1.67
C ARG A 138 4.01 -0.41 -1.39
N SER A 139 4.81 -1.46 -1.25
CA SER A 139 6.25 -1.33 -0.99
C SER A 139 7.05 -1.21 -2.29
N SER A 140 7.52 0.00 -2.56
CA SER A 140 8.34 0.33 -3.74
C SER A 140 9.82 -0.08 -3.59
N SER A 141 10.30 -0.40 -2.38
CA SER A 141 11.67 -0.84 -2.14
C SER A 141 11.78 -2.37 -2.06
N PRO A 142 12.61 -3.03 -2.90
CA PRO A 142 12.76 -4.49 -2.89
C PRO A 142 13.25 -5.08 -1.56
N SER A 143 14.12 -4.36 -0.83
CA SER A 143 14.65 -4.82 0.45
C SER A 143 13.59 -4.75 1.56
N ILE A 144 12.80 -3.67 1.58
CA ILE A 144 11.67 -3.53 2.52
C ILE A 144 10.62 -4.58 2.21
N ARG A 145 10.32 -4.79 0.92
CA ARG A 145 9.38 -5.80 0.46
C ARG A 145 9.79 -7.21 0.86
N SER A 146 11.06 -7.58 0.68
CA SER A 146 11.59 -8.89 1.11
C SER A 146 11.48 -9.08 2.63
N ASN A 147 11.81 -8.05 3.42
CA ASN A 147 11.66 -8.11 4.88
C ASN A 147 10.18 -8.26 5.30
N LEU A 148 9.28 -7.51 4.67
CA LEU A 148 7.83 -7.65 4.89
C LEU A 148 7.33 -9.05 4.53
N ILE A 149 7.79 -9.61 3.41
CA ILE A 149 7.45 -10.98 3.01
C ILE A 149 7.95 -11.98 4.04
N ARG A 150 9.19 -11.81 4.52
CA ARG A 150 9.79 -12.66 5.56
C ARG A 150 9.02 -12.58 6.88
N ASP A 151 8.58 -11.39 7.29
CA ASP A 151 7.80 -11.22 8.52
C ASP A 151 6.44 -11.94 8.52
N PHE A 152 5.93 -12.31 7.34
CA PHE A 152 4.66 -13.01 7.18
C PHE A 152 4.84 -14.50 6.89
N LEU A 153 5.80 -14.85 6.03
CA LEU A 153 5.98 -16.22 5.52
C LEU A 153 7.06 -17.01 6.27
N ALA A 154 8.01 -16.35 6.94
CA ALA A 154 9.07 -17.04 7.65
C ALA A 154 8.64 -17.46 9.06
N PRO A 155 9.20 -18.58 9.58
CA PRO A 155 9.02 -18.97 10.97
C PRO A 155 9.54 -17.87 11.90
N GLN A 156 8.76 -17.51 12.91
CA GLN A 156 9.11 -16.41 13.81
C GLN A 156 9.92 -16.95 14.98
N THR A 157 11.15 -16.47 15.15
CA THR A 157 11.97 -16.78 16.33
C THR A 157 11.58 -15.84 17.46
N LEU A 158 11.02 -16.36 18.55
CA LEU A 158 10.87 -15.60 19.77
C LEU A 158 12.27 -15.38 20.35
N GLY A 159 12.75 -14.15 20.26
CA GLY A 159 13.99 -13.71 20.90
C GLY A 159 13.83 -13.72 22.42
N VAL A 160 13.89 -14.88 23.05
CA VAL A 160 14.20 -15.00 24.46
C VAL A 160 15.62 -15.53 24.54
N SER A 161 16.55 -14.61 24.79
CA SER A 161 17.88 -14.93 25.29
C SER A 161 17.77 -15.48 26.71
N SER A 162 17.14 -16.65 26.88
CA SER A 162 17.27 -17.43 28.10
C SER A 162 18.30 -18.49 27.84
N LEU A 163 19.37 -18.40 28.62
CA LEU A 163 20.33 -19.47 28.84
C LEU A 163 19.55 -20.74 29.22
N ASP A 164 20.01 -21.87 28.67
CA ASP A 164 19.61 -23.25 28.97
C ASP A 164 18.46 -23.83 28.12
N ASP A 165 18.73 -25.03 27.58
CA ASP A 165 17.88 -25.94 26.78
C ASP A 165 17.45 -25.54 25.35
N GLY A 166 18.31 -25.91 24.38
CA GLY A 166 18.04 -26.99 23.42
C GLY A 166 16.78 -27.00 22.53
N GLY A 167 15.93 -25.98 22.52
CA GLY A 167 14.72 -25.97 21.71
C GLY A 167 14.11 -24.59 21.61
N GLY A 168 14.63 -23.75 20.71
CA GLY A 168 14.01 -22.47 20.40
C GLY A 168 12.56 -22.69 19.95
N ASN A 169 11.60 -22.14 20.70
CA ASN A 169 10.19 -22.19 20.35
C ASN A 169 9.98 -21.34 19.09
N VAL A 170 9.99 -22.00 17.93
CA VAL A 170 9.71 -21.38 16.63
C VAL A 170 8.20 -21.27 16.49
N LEU A 171 7.70 -20.04 16.40
CA LEU A 171 6.29 -19.79 16.10
C LEU A 171 6.04 -20.03 14.60
N PRO A 172 4.86 -20.58 14.24
CA PRO A 172 4.48 -20.74 12.85
C PRO A 172 4.41 -19.38 12.14
N PRO A 173 4.55 -19.37 10.81
CA PRO A 173 4.41 -18.15 10.02
C PRO A 173 3.02 -17.53 10.19
N LYS A 174 2.91 -16.21 10.00
CA LYS A 174 1.64 -15.48 10.11
C LYS A 174 0.68 -15.81 8.96
N LEU A 175 1.22 -16.30 7.84
CA LEU A 175 0.47 -16.71 6.67
C LEU A 175 1.08 -18.00 6.11
N THR A 176 0.23 -18.96 5.76
CA THR A 176 0.67 -20.20 5.09
C THR A 176 0.88 -19.96 3.60
N SER A 177 1.70 -20.80 2.93
CA SER A 177 1.86 -20.70 1.47
C SER A 177 0.54 -20.91 0.73
N ARG A 178 -0.34 -21.77 1.24
CA ARG A 178 -1.68 -21.99 0.66
C ARG A 178 -2.56 -20.74 0.73
N GLU A 179 -2.58 -20.05 1.87
CA GLU A 179 -3.32 -18.80 2.03
C GLU A 179 -2.75 -17.69 1.15
N THR A 180 -1.42 -17.66 1.00
CA THR A 180 -0.73 -16.71 0.12
C THR A 180 -1.12 -16.93 -1.34
N VAL A 181 -1.09 -18.18 -1.81
CA VAL A 181 -1.52 -18.57 -3.17
C VAL A 181 -3.00 -18.21 -3.39
N SER A 182 -3.88 -18.50 -2.43
CA SER A 182 -5.31 -18.14 -2.56
C SER A 182 -5.50 -16.64 -2.69
N GLY A 183 -4.80 -15.84 -1.88
CA GLY A 183 -4.87 -14.38 -1.95
C GLY A 183 -4.37 -13.84 -3.30
N ILE A 184 -3.27 -14.39 -3.83
CA ILE A 184 -2.74 -14.00 -5.15
C ILE A 184 -3.74 -14.36 -6.25
N LYS A 185 -4.36 -15.56 -6.19
CA LYS A 185 -5.41 -15.98 -7.11
C LYS A 185 -6.58 -15.01 -7.13
N GLU A 186 -7.13 -14.71 -5.96
CA GLU A 186 -8.26 -13.80 -5.79
C GLU A 186 -7.92 -12.40 -6.31
N LEU A 187 -6.71 -11.91 -6.05
CA LEU A 187 -6.26 -10.60 -6.52
C LEU A 187 -6.14 -10.56 -8.04
N VAL A 188 -5.52 -11.57 -8.67
CA VAL A 188 -5.38 -11.63 -10.14
C VAL A 188 -6.75 -11.74 -10.81
N VAL A 189 -7.69 -12.52 -10.25
CA VAL A 189 -9.08 -12.60 -10.73
C VAL A 189 -9.75 -11.24 -10.63
N SER A 190 -9.59 -10.54 -9.51
CA SER A 190 -10.13 -9.19 -9.30
C SER A 190 -9.56 -8.20 -10.32
N ILE A 191 -8.24 -8.17 -10.51
CA ILE A 191 -7.58 -7.31 -11.51
C ILE A 191 -8.09 -7.60 -12.92
N ARG A 192 -8.19 -8.89 -13.31
CA ARG A 192 -8.73 -9.27 -14.63
C ARG A 192 -10.20 -8.88 -14.80
N SER A 193 -10.99 -8.88 -13.72
CA SER A 193 -12.39 -8.42 -13.79
C SER A 193 -12.52 -6.92 -14.06
N LEU A 194 -11.48 -6.12 -13.73
CA LEU A 194 -11.41 -4.69 -14.04
C LEU A 194 -11.08 -4.40 -15.51
N ALA A 195 -10.79 -5.41 -16.33
CA ALA A 195 -10.49 -5.23 -17.76
C ALA A 195 -11.63 -4.60 -18.58
N ASN A 196 -12.86 -4.63 -18.08
CA ASN A 196 -13.98 -3.92 -18.70
C ASN A 196 -14.01 -2.42 -18.37
N ALA A 197 -13.31 -1.99 -17.32
CA ALA A 197 -13.31 -0.62 -16.80
C ALA A 197 -11.97 0.12 -16.98
N ALA A 198 -10.87 -0.62 -17.13
CA ALA A 198 -9.52 -0.09 -17.33
C ALA A 198 -8.98 -0.47 -18.72
N SER A 199 -7.91 0.19 -19.16
CA SER A 199 -7.22 -0.22 -20.39
C SER A 199 -6.59 -1.62 -20.21
N PRO A 200 -6.58 -2.46 -21.26
CA PRO A 200 -5.98 -3.79 -21.17
C PRO A 200 -4.50 -3.76 -20.78
N GLU A 201 -3.76 -2.73 -21.22
CA GLU A 201 -2.36 -2.49 -20.86
C GLU A 201 -2.17 -2.23 -19.35
N ALA A 202 -3.07 -1.47 -18.72
CA ALA A 202 -2.99 -1.20 -17.29
C ALA A 202 -3.28 -2.46 -16.45
N VAL A 203 -4.23 -3.29 -16.91
CA VAL A 203 -4.54 -4.58 -16.27
C VAL A 203 -3.35 -5.53 -16.37
N GLU A 204 -2.72 -5.62 -17.54
CA GLU A 204 -1.54 -6.46 -17.74
C GLU A 204 -0.35 -6.01 -16.89
N SER A 205 -0.11 -4.69 -16.81
CA SER A 205 0.92 -4.12 -15.92
C SER A 205 0.68 -4.50 -14.45
N LEU A 206 -0.57 -4.41 -13.97
CA LEU A 206 -0.91 -4.79 -12.59
C LEU A 206 -0.74 -6.30 -12.36
N VAL A 207 -1.08 -7.14 -13.34
CA VAL A 207 -0.85 -8.59 -13.24
C VAL A 207 0.64 -8.92 -13.16
N GLU A 208 1.48 -8.23 -13.92
CA GLU A 208 2.94 -8.39 -13.85
C GLU A 208 3.54 -7.91 -12.51
N GLU A 209 2.99 -6.85 -11.92
CA GLU A 209 3.39 -6.43 -10.57
C GLU A 209 3.07 -7.51 -9.53
N VAL A 210 1.88 -8.11 -9.60
CA VAL A 210 1.50 -9.23 -8.72
C VAL A 210 2.36 -10.47 -8.99
N ARG A 211 2.72 -10.73 -10.25
CA ARG A 211 3.67 -11.81 -10.61
C ARG A 211 5.04 -11.56 -9.98
N GLY A 212 5.54 -10.32 -10.00
CA GLY A 212 6.78 -9.93 -9.33
C GLY A 212 6.74 -10.20 -7.82
N VAL A 213 5.63 -9.85 -7.16
CA VAL A 213 5.41 -10.18 -5.75
C VAL A 213 5.41 -11.69 -5.50
N ALA A 214 4.77 -12.47 -6.37
CA ALA A 214 4.73 -13.92 -6.25
C ALA A 214 6.12 -14.56 -6.36
N ILE A 215 6.97 -14.04 -7.25
CA ILE A 215 8.38 -14.45 -7.38
C ILE A 215 9.17 -14.10 -6.11
N ASP A 216 8.98 -12.90 -5.57
CA ASP A 216 9.66 -12.48 -4.34
C ASP A 216 9.22 -13.34 -3.14
N CYS A 217 7.94 -13.71 -3.05
CA CYS A 217 7.43 -14.65 -2.05
C CYS A 217 8.11 -16.03 -2.16
N ARG A 218 8.23 -16.56 -3.37
CA ARG A 218 8.92 -17.85 -3.61
C ARG A 218 10.37 -17.79 -3.14
N LYS A 219 11.12 -16.73 -3.49
CA LYS A 219 12.52 -16.58 -3.05
C LYS A 219 12.64 -16.61 -1.54
N VAL A 220 11.77 -15.89 -0.82
CA VAL A 220 11.79 -15.87 0.64
C VAL A 220 11.46 -17.26 1.22
N LEU A 221 10.49 -17.98 0.64
CA LEU A 221 10.19 -19.35 1.05
C LEU A 221 11.36 -20.30 0.81
N GLU A 222 12.04 -20.20 -0.34
CA GLU A 222 13.26 -20.97 -0.65
C GLU A 222 14.39 -20.67 0.35
N GLU A 223 14.56 -19.41 0.74
CA GLU A 223 15.55 -19.01 1.75
C GLU A 223 15.22 -19.53 3.15
N CYS A 224 13.94 -19.58 3.52
CA CYS A 224 13.51 -19.93 4.88
C CYS A 224 13.33 -21.45 5.09
N TYR A 225 12.80 -22.15 4.09
CA TYR A 225 12.42 -23.57 4.19
C TYR A 225 13.20 -24.47 3.22
N GLY A 226 14.04 -23.91 2.33
CA GLY A 226 14.67 -24.65 1.25
C GLY A 226 13.67 -25.04 0.15
N ARG A 227 14.04 -26.00 -0.73
CA ARG A 227 13.11 -26.62 -1.70
C ARG A 227 12.19 -27.64 -1.01
N GLY A 228 11.41 -27.15 -0.06
CA GLY A 228 10.45 -27.94 0.72
C GLY A 228 9.03 -27.85 0.19
N GLU A 229 8.10 -28.44 0.95
CA GLU A 229 6.67 -28.50 0.62
C GLU A 229 6.04 -27.11 0.39
N GLU A 230 6.41 -26.11 1.18
CA GLU A 230 5.91 -24.73 1.05
C GLU A 230 6.20 -24.11 -0.32
N VAL A 231 7.41 -24.35 -0.86
CA VAL A 231 7.80 -23.87 -2.20
C VAL A 231 7.03 -24.62 -3.28
N GLU A 232 6.86 -25.94 -3.15
CA GLU A 232 6.06 -26.71 -4.11
C GLU A 232 4.59 -26.30 -4.14
N ILE A 233 4.00 -26.03 -2.97
CA ILE A 233 2.62 -25.52 -2.86
C ILE A 233 2.50 -24.19 -3.58
N MET A 234 3.49 -23.30 -3.40
CA MET A 234 3.51 -22.01 -4.08
C MET A 234 3.67 -22.16 -5.59
N GLU A 235 4.61 -22.99 -6.06
CA GLU A 235 4.85 -23.20 -7.49
C GLU A 235 3.65 -23.83 -8.21
N LYS A 236 3.17 -24.98 -7.72
CA LYS A 236 1.99 -25.65 -8.29
C LYS A 236 0.75 -24.77 -8.19
N GLY A 237 0.62 -24.06 -7.06
CA GLY A 237 -0.50 -23.17 -6.81
C GLY A 237 -0.57 -22.00 -7.80
N LEU A 238 0.58 -21.44 -8.19
CA LEU A 238 0.66 -20.27 -9.06
C LEU A 238 0.71 -20.59 -10.55
N MET A 239 1.03 -21.83 -10.95
CA MET A 239 1.01 -22.25 -12.37
C MET A 239 -0.36 -22.05 -13.03
N ASP A 240 -1.45 -22.21 -12.28
CA ASP A 240 -2.81 -22.02 -12.82
C ASP A 240 -3.26 -20.54 -12.85
N VAL A 241 -2.42 -19.62 -12.37
CA VAL A 241 -2.78 -18.20 -12.17
C VAL A 241 -2.21 -17.31 -13.25
N PHE A 242 -0.94 -17.54 -13.56
CA PHE A 242 -0.09 -16.73 -14.43
C PHE A 242 0.33 -17.48 -15.69
#